data_AF-A0A519HBT2-F1
#
_entry.id   AF-A0A519HBT2-F1
#
_cell.length_a   1.000
_cell.length_b   1.000
_cell.length_c   1.000
_cell.angle_alpha   90.00
_cell.angle_beta   90.00
_cell.angle_gamma   90.00
#
_symmetry.space_group_name_H-M   'P 1'
#
loop_
_entity.id
_entity.type
_entity.pdbx_description
1 polymer ?
#
loop_
_entity_poly.entity_id
_entity_poly.type
_entity_poly.pdbx_seq_one_letter_code
_entity_poly.pdbx_strand_id
1 'polypeptide(L)'
;HGQPLSARAQMPGEIFAPCAAAALYRTEVLRELGGFDESYFCYMEDLDLGFRVRLRGHTIRYVPDAVVHHVGSVSSGGRLSDFAVYHGHRNAVWTFVKNMPGALFWLALPLHLAANLAMVLRFVRLGQGRVILRAKRDALRGLRRVWSERRAVQGAREASVTQIWRVLHVSFEGYRS
;
A
#
# COMPACT_ATOMS: atom_id res chain seq x y z
N HIS A 1 1.01 -8.77 18.72
CA HIS A 1 1.65 -10.06 19.02
C HIS A 1 3.11 -9.79 19.40
N GLY A 2 3.42 -9.73 20.70
CA GLY A 2 4.71 -9.32 21.29
C GLY A 2 5.93 -10.18 20.93
N GLN A 3 6.18 -10.34 19.63
CA GLN A 3 7.46 -10.76 19.09
C GLN A 3 8.41 -9.56 19.19
N PRO A 4 9.62 -9.71 19.74
CA PRO A 4 10.61 -8.64 19.72
C PRO A 4 10.93 -8.29 18.27
N LEU A 5 10.80 -7.00 17.93
CA LEU A 5 11.28 -6.46 16.67
C LEU A 5 12.80 -6.68 16.61
N SER A 6 13.32 -7.11 15.45
CA SER A 6 14.77 -7.24 15.25
C SER A 6 15.47 -5.93 15.60
N ALA A 7 16.73 -5.97 16.05
CA ALA A 7 17.46 -4.77 16.49
C ALA A 7 17.45 -3.63 15.45
N ARG A 8 17.30 -3.95 14.16
CA ARG A 8 17.15 -3.00 13.05
C ARG A 8 15.75 -2.38 12.93
N ALA A 9 14.71 -3.12 13.29
CA ALA A 9 13.34 -2.62 13.37
C ALA A 9 13.09 -1.70 14.59
N GLN A 10 14.14 -1.46 15.40
CA GLN A 10 14.17 -0.48 16.49
C GLN A 10 15.00 0.77 16.14
N MET A 11 15.60 0.84 14.96
CA MET A 11 16.38 2.01 14.56
C MET A 11 15.47 3.07 13.92
N PRO A 12 15.57 4.35 14.33
CA PRO A 12 14.91 5.44 13.62
C PRO A 12 15.35 5.43 12.16
N GLY A 13 14.38 5.44 11.25
CA GLY A 13 14.67 5.18 9.84
C GLY A 13 13.56 5.63 8.92
N GLU A 14 13.93 5.89 7.68
CA GLU A 14 12.97 6.25 6.64
C GLU A 14 12.23 4.99 6.15
N ILE A 15 10.90 4.99 6.22
CA ILE A 15 10.03 3.85 5.84
C ILE A 15 9.08 4.23 4.72
N PHE A 16 8.78 3.33 3.78
CA PHE A 16 7.97 3.68 2.60
C PHE A 16 6.58 4.24 2.95
N ALA A 17 5.82 3.56 3.81
CA ALA A 17 4.52 3.99 4.31
C ALA A 17 4.32 3.45 5.74
N PRO A 18 3.69 4.21 6.65
CA PRO A 18 3.37 3.72 7.98
C PRO A 18 2.04 2.95 7.95
N CYS A 19 1.83 2.09 8.94
CA CYS A 19 0.48 1.61 9.22
C CYS A 19 -0.36 2.77 9.78
N ALA A 20 -1.54 3.02 9.23
CA ALA A 20 -2.38 4.15 9.67
C ALA A 20 -2.83 4.06 11.15
N ALA A 21 -2.79 2.87 11.76
CA ALA A 21 -3.13 2.67 13.18
C ALA A 21 -2.17 3.36 14.17
N ALA A 22 -0.98 3.75 13.73
CA ALA A 22 0.03 4.42 14.55
C ALA A 22 0.86 5.39 13.70
N ALA A 23 0.19 6.36 13.05
CA ALA A 23 0.83 7.36 12.21
C ALA A 23 0.41 8.78 12.61
N LEU A 24 1.37 9.69 12.70
CA LEU A 24 1.11 11.13 12.74
C LEU A 24 1.50 11.75 11.40
N TYR A 25 0.61 12.59 10.89
CA TYR A 25 0.83 13.33 9.65
C TYR A 25 0.74 14.83 9.95
N ARG A 26 1.54 15.62 9.23
CA ARG A 26 1.39 17.08 9.21
C ARG A 26 0.02 17.43 8.61
N THR A 27 -0.74 18.29 9.27
CA THR A 27 -2.10 18.67 8.87
C THR A 27 -2.11 19.30 7.48
N GLU A 28 -1.15 20.16 7.19
CA GLU A 28 -0.95 20.81 5.91
C GLU A 28 -0.70 19.79 4.79
N VAL A 29 0.11 18.75 5.05
CA VAL A 29 0.38 17.67 4.08
C VAL A 29 -0.87 16.84 3.82
N LEU A 30 -1.65 16.50 4.86
CA LEU A 30 -2.91 15.77 4.67
C LEU A 30 -3.92 16.59 3.86
N ARG A 31 -4.05 17.88 4.16
CA ARG A 31 -4.97 18.78 3.45
C ARG A 31 -4.57 18.95 1.98
N GLU A 32 -3.28 19.12 1.72
CA GLU A 32 -2.74 19.21 0.35
C GLU A 32 -3.04 17.94 -0.46
N LEU A 33 -2.89 16.77 0.16
CA LEU A 33 -3.09 15.48 -0.49
C LEU A 33 -4.56 15.05 -0.59
N GLY A 34 -5.48 15.75 0.06
CA GLY A 34 -6.89 15.38 0.13
C GLY A 34 -7.18 14.19 1.06
N GLY A 35 -6.31 13.91 2.03
CA GLY A 35 -6.50 12.85 3.02
C GLY A 35 -6.47 11.43 2.44
N PHE A 36 -7.21 10.51 3.09
CA PHE A 36 -7.36 9.12 2.63
C PHE A 36 -8.35 9.04 1.46
N ASP A 37 -8.11 8.10 0.55
CA ASP A 37 -9.03 7.83 -0.55
C ASP A 37 -10.18 6.93 -0.07
N GLU A 38 -11.37 7.51 0.13
CA GLU A 38 -12.56 6.82 0.61
C GLU A 38 -12.99 5.64 -0.28
N SER A 39 -12.60 5.62 -1.56
CA SER A 39 -12.93 4.52 -2.46
C SER A 39 -12.29 3.20 -2.04
N TYR A 40 -11.21 3.25 -1.26
CA TYR A 40 -10.55 2.07 -0.72
C TYR A 40 -11.38 1.40 0.36
N PHE A 41 -12.13 2.18 1.15
CA PHE A 41 -12.83 1.80 2.37
C PHE A 41 -11.90 1.28 3.49
N CYS A 42 -11.14 0.22 3.22
CA CYS A 42 -10.16 -0.37 4.12
C CYS A 42 -9.12 -1.20 3.33
N TYR A 43 -7.95 -1.41 3.92
CA TYR A 43 -6.76 -2.04 3.33
C TYR A 43 -6.13 -1.26 2.16
N MET A 44 -4.81 -1.05 2.25
CA MET A 44 -3.97 -0.35 1.26
C MET A 44 -4.25 1.16 1.13
N GLU A 45 -5.19 1.71 1.90
CA GLU A 45 -5.48 3.15 2.00
C GLU A 45 -4.30 3.91 2.63
N ASP A 46 -3.64 3.28 3.59
CA ASP A 46 -2.44 3.77 4.24
C ASP A 46 -1.23 3.74 3.30
N LEU A 47 -1.11 2.66 2.52
CA LEU A 47 -0.09 2.52 1.50
C LEU A 47 -0.30 3.52 0.35
N ASP A 48 -1.55 3.75 -0.08
CA ASP A 48 -1.88 4.79 -1.08
C ASP A 48 -1.47 6.19 -0.58
N LEU A 49 -1.86 6.55 0.63
CA LEU A 49 -1.50 7.84 1.22
C LEU A 49 0.02 7.96 1.37
N GLY A 50 0.70 6.93 1.86
CA GLY A 50 2.16 6.88 1.95
C GLY A 50 2.83 7.11 0.59
N PHE A 51 2.33 6.45 -0.46
CA PHE A 51 2.76 6.70 -1.84
C PHE A 51 2.63 8.17 -2.22
N ARG A 52 1.46 8.77 -2.02
CA ARG A 52 1.19 10.16 -2.38
C ARG A 52 2.08 11.13 -1.61
N VAL A 53 2.30 10.90 -0.32
CA VAL A 53 3.26 11.66 0.51
C VAL A 53 4.66 11.58 -0.09
N ARG A 54 5.14 10.38 -0.45
CA ARG A 54 6.46 10.22 -1.09
C ARG A 54 6.54 10.90 -2.45
N LEU A 55 5.48 10.83 -3.25
CA LEU A 55 5.42 11.43 -4.59
C LEU A 55 5.49 12.97 -4.52
N ARG A 56 5.05 13.58 -3.42
CA ARG A 56 5.26 15.01 -3.08
C ARG A 56 6.63 15.33 -2.48
N GLY A 57 7.58 14.39 -2.51
CA GLY A 57 8.94 14.61 -2.00
C GLY A 57 9.04 14.62 -0.47
N HIS A 58 7.95 14.37 0.26
CA HIS A 58 8.02 14.24 1.71
C HIS A 58 8.62 12.90 2.13
N THR A 59 9.29 12.91 3.28
CA THR A 59 9.82 11.71 3.92
C THR A 59 8.87 11.20 4.99
N ILE A 60 8.91 9.89 5.21
CA ILE A 60 8.15 9.21 6.26
C ILE A 60 9.16 8.49 7.13
N ARG A 61 9.12 8.71 8.44
CA ARG A 61 10.07 8.16 9.40
C ARG A 61 9.39 7.31 10.45
N TYR A 62 10.00 6.18 10.75
CA TYR A 62 9.66 5.36 11.90
C TYR A 62 10.33 5.93 13.15
N VAL A 63 9.55 6.07 14.22
CA VAL A 63 10.00 6.59 15.51
C VAL A 63 9.82 5.47 16.54
N PRO A 64 10.89 4.73 16.90
CA PRO A 64 10.80 3.55 17.75
C PRO A 64 10.32 3.87 19.18
N ASP A 65 10.59 5.08 19.66
CA ASP A 65 10.22 5.52 21.02
C ASP A 65 8.71 5.82 21.16
N ALA A 66 7.99 5.95 20.04
CA ALA A 66 6.55 6.19 20.03
C ALA A 66 5.79 4.86 19.97
N VAL A 67 5.42 4.32 21.13
CA VAL A 67 4.75 3.02 21.23
C VAL A 67 3.23 3.17 21.28
N VAL A 68 2.53 2.54 20.33
CA VAL A 68 1.06 2.44 20.30
C VAL A 68 0.66 0.95 20.28
N HIS A 69 -0.20 0.55 21.22
CA HIS A 69 -0.73 -0.81 21.26
C HIS A 69 -1.99 -0.92 20.40
N HIS A 70 -1.93 -1.70 19.32
CA HIS A 70 -3.06 -1.95 18.43
C HIS A 70 -3.37 -3.45 18.33
N VAL A 71 -4.65 -3.81 18.48
CA VAL A 71 -5.12 -5.19 18.29
C VAL A 71 -5.50 -5.38 16.82
N GLY A 72 -4.55 -5.86 16.01
CA GLY A 72 -4.74 -6.02 14.58
C GLY A 72 -5.76 -7.11 14.20
N SER A 73 -6.48 -6.89 13.09
CA SER A 73 -7.36 -7.87 12.42
C SER A 73 -8.61 -8.33 13.19
N VAL A 74 -8.96 -7.70 14.32
CA VAL A 74 -10.15 -8.07 15.12
C VAL A 74 -11.43 -7.67 14.40
N SER A 75 -11.50 -6.46 13.84
CA SER A 75 -12.68 -5.95 13.13
C SER A 75 -12.94 -6.60 11.77
N SER A 76 -11.95 -7.29 11.21
CA SER A 76 -12.04 -7.89 9.88
C SER A 76 -12.17 -9.42 9.86
N GLY A 77 -12.18 -10.08 11.02
CA GLY A 77 -12.22 -11.55 11.11
C GLY A 77 -10.91 -12.24 10.69
N GLY A 78 -9.76 -11.56 10.82
CA GLY A 78 -8.45 -12.10 10.44
C GLY A 78 -8.01 -11.77 9.01
N ARG A 79 -6.73 -12.07 8.70
CA ARG A 79 -6.09 -11.76 7.40
C ARG A 79 -6.57 -12.63 6.24
N LEU A 80 -7.21 -13.75 6.53
CA LEU A 80 -7.75 -14.70 5.53
C LEU A 80 -9.27 -14.61 5.40
N SER A 81 -9.92 -13.64 6.07
CA SER A 81 -11.37 -13.46 5.92
C SER A 81 -11.70 -13.04 4.49
N ASP A 82 -12.91 -13.41 4.04
CA ASP A 82 -13.41 -12.98 2.73
C ASP A 82 -13.38 -11.46 2.56
N PHE A 83 -13.63 -10.73 3.65
CA PHE A 83 -13.58 -9.28 3.68
C PHE A 83 -12.17 -8.73 3.42
N ALA A 84 -11.15 -9.29 4.11
CA ALA A 84 -9.76 -8.90 3.96
C ALA A 84 -9.22 -9.29 2.57
N VAL A 85 -9.54 -10.49 2.10
CA VAL A 85 -9.18 -10.99 0.77
C VAL A 85 -9.78 -10.09 -0.30
N TYR A 86 -11.07 -9.77 -0.21
CA TYR A 86 -11.72 -8.94 -1.22
C TYR A 86 -11.11 -7.53 -1.30
N HIS A 87 -11.09 -6.80 -0.18
CA HIS A 87 -10.62 -5.41 -0.19
C HIS A 87 -9.12 -5.31 -0.45
N GLY A 88 -8.30 -6.13 0.23
CA GLY A 88 -6.86 -6.11 0.05
C GLY A 88 -6.44 -6.39 -1.40
N HIS A 89 -7.05 -7.40 -2.04
CA HIS A 89 -6.69 -7.75 -3.42
C HIS A 89 -7.27 -6.83 -4.49
N ARG A 90 -8.42 -6.21 -4.23
CA ARG A 90 -8.95 -5.17 -5.12
C ARG A 90 -8.08 -3.93 -5.05
N ASN A 91 -7.83 -3.46 -3.83
CA ASN A 91 -7.14 -2.20 -3.57
C ASN A 91 -5.65 -2.27 -3.91
N ALA A 92 -5.00 -3.44 -3.81
CA ALA A 92 -3.61 -3.62 -4.24
C ALA A 92 -3.40 -3.31 -5.73
N VAL A 93 -4.38 -3.65 -6.59
CA VAL A 93 -4.34 -3.31 -8.03
C VAL A 93 -4.48 -1.80 -8.20
N TRP A 94 -5.42 -1.18 -7.48
CA TRP A 94 -5.63 0.26 -7.52
C TRP A 94 -4.41 1.03 -7.05
N THR A 95 -3.78 0.63 -5.94
CA THR A 95 -2.58 1.32 -5.41
C THR A 95 -1.43 1.27 -6.38
N PHE A 96 -1.21 0.10 -7.01
CA PHE A 96 -0.18 -0.04 -8.04
C PHE A 96 -0.44 0.90 -9.22
N VAL A 97 -1.65 0.85 -9.79
CA VAL A 97 -2.02 1.66 -10.96
C VAL A 97 -2.03 3.14 -10.63
N LYS A 98 -2.54 3.55 -9.49
CA LYS A 98 -2.63 4.96 -9.09
C LYS A 98 -1.25 5.59 -8.89
N ASN A 99 -0.33 4.87 -8.25
CA ASN A 99 0.84 5.50 -7.64
C ASN A 99 2.21 5.17 -8.27
N MET A 100 2.38 4.02 -8.93
CA MET A 100 3.71 3.67 -9.48
C MET A 100 4.20 4.68 -10.52
N PRO A 101 5.38 5.29 -10.39
CA PRO A 101 5.75 6.40 -11.25
C PRO A 101 6.42 5.95 -12.55
N GLY A 102 6.08 6.64 -13.66
CA GLY A 102 6.82 6.60 -14.93
C GLY A 102 7.23 5.20 -15.41
N ALA A 103 8.53 5.02 -15.70
CA ALA A 103 9.09 3.77 -16.18
C ALA A 103 8.98 2.60 -15.19
N LEU A 104 8.97 2.87 -13.86
CA LEU A 104 8.82 1.80 -12.86
C LEU A 104 7.46 1.12 -12.94
N PHE A 105 6.41 1.86 -13.31
CA PHE A 105 5.10 1.26 -13.55
C PHE A 105 5.18 0.17 -14.61
N TRP A 106 5.77 0.47 -15.77
CA TRP A 106 5.85 -0.47 -16.88
C TRP A 106 6.82 -1.62 -16.60
N LEU A 107 7.95 -1.34 -15.94
CA LEU A 107 8.92 -2.37 -15.56
C LEU A 107 8.34 -3.35 -14.53
N ALA A 108 7.59 -2.85 -13.54
CA ALA A 108 7.02 -3.67 -12.48
C ALA A 108 5.67 -4.32 -12.87
N LEU A 109 5.02 -3.88 -13.95
CA LEU A 109 3.70 -4.35 -14.35
C LEU A 109 3.66 -5.87 -14.61
N PRO A 110 4.60 -6.50 -15.34
CA PRO A 110 4.59 -7.95 -15.55
C PRO A 110 4.67 -8.72 -14.24
N LEU A 111 5.55 -8.28 -13.32
CA LEU A 111 5.69 -8.89 -12.00
C LEU A 111 4.41 -8.72 -11.17
N HIS A 112 3.79 -7.54 -11.22
CA HIS A 112 2.53 -7.29 -10.55
C HIS A 112 1.42 -8.22 -11.08
N LEU A 113 1.30 -8.36 -12.41
CA LEU A 113 0.33 -9.27 -13.03
C LEU A 113 0.57 -10.73 -12.62
N ALA A 114 1.83 -11.19 -12.63
CA ALA A 114 2.20 -12.54 -12.20
C ALA A 114 1.86 -12.78 -10.72
N ALA A 115 2.16 -11.83 -9.84
CA ALA A 115 1.82 -11.91 -8.42
C ALA A 115 0.29 -11.97 -8.21
N ASN A 116 -0.47 -11.16 -8.96
CA ASN A 116 -1.94 -11.20 -8.92
C ASN A 116 -2.48 -12.55 -9.36
N LEU A 117 -1.94 -13.13 -10.43
CA LEU A 117 -2.32 -14.46 -10.91
C LEU A 117 -2.00 -15.53 -9.86
N ALA A 118 -0.81 -15.50 -9.26
CA ALA A 118 -0.44 -16.42 -8.19
C ALA A 118 -1.40 -16.34 -6.99
N MET A 119 -1.82 -15.13 -6.60
CA MET A 119 -2.79 -14.95 -5.52
C MET A 119 -4.19 -15.45 -5.89
N VAL A 120 -4.64 -15.27 -7.14
CA VAL A 120 -5.89 -15.86 -7.63
C VAL A 120 -5.83 -17.38 -7.52
N LEU A 121 -4.78 -18.00 -8.05
CA LEU A 121 -4.60 -19.46 -7.99
C LEU A 121 -4.54 -19.98 -6.55
N ARG A 122 -3.87 -19.26 -5.65
CA ARG A 122 -3.82 -19.60 -4.22
C ARG A 122 -5.21 -19.56 -3.59
N PHE A 123 -5.95 -18.47 -3.73
CA PHE A 123 -7.24 -18.31 -3.07
C PHE A 123 -8.35 -19.16 -3.69
N VAL A 124 -8.23 -19.53 -4.97
CA VAL A 124 -9.06 -20.59 -5.56
C VAL A 124 -8.82 -21.92 -4.85
N ARG A 125 -7.55 -22.31 -4.62
CA ARG A 125 -7.20 -23.55 -3.89
C ARG A 125 -7.63 -23.54 -2.42
N LEU A 126 -7.71 -22.37 -1.80
CA LEU A 126 -8.19 -22.19 -0.42
C LEU A 126 -9.72 -22.12 -0.31
N GLY A 127 -10.48 -22.34 -1.40
CA GLY A 127 -11.94 -22.31 -1.40
C GLY A 127 -12.56 -20.90 -1.52
N GLN A 128 -11.75 -19.84 -1.57
CA GLN A 128 -12.18 -18.44 -1.68
C GLN A 128 -12.18 -17.92 -3.14
N GLY A 129 -12.31 -18.82 -4.12
CA GLY A 129 -12.24 -18.50 -5.55
C GLY A 129 -13.23 -17.43 -5.99
N ARG A 130 -14.49 -17.51 -5.53
CA ARG A 130 -15.52 -16.51 -5.82
C ARG A 130 -15.13 -15.11 -5.32
N VAL A 131 -14.56 -15.03 -4.12
CA VAL A 131 -14.17 -13.77 -3.48
C VAL A 131 -13.01 -13.11 -4.23
N ILE A 132 -11.95 -13.87 -4.52
CA ILE A 132 -10.78 -13.31 -5.21
C ILE A 132 -11.11 -12.91 -6.65
N LEU A 133 -11.92 -13.69 -7.38
CA LEU A 133 -12.35 -13.34 -8.74
C LEU A 133 -13.25 -12.09 -8.75
N ARG A 134 -14.16 -11.98 -7.78
CA ARG A 134 -14.97 -10.76 -7.59
C ARG A 134 -14.07 -9.55 -7.32
N ALA A 135 -13.07 -9.69 -6.45
CA ALA A 135 -12.11 -8.63 -6.15
C ALA A 135 -11.38 -8.15 -7.41
N LYS A 136 -10.90 -9.08 -8.26
CA LYS A 136 -10.23 -8.72 -9.52
C LYS A 136 -11.17 -8.09 -10.53
N ARG A 137 -12.38 -8.62 -10.71
CA ARG A 137 -13.40 -8.02 -11.57
C ARG A 137 -13.69 -6.57 -11.16
N ASP A 138 -13.94 -6.34 -9.87
CA ASP A 138 -14.29 -5.02 -9.37
C ASP A 138 -13.07 -4.08 -9.38
N ALA A 139 -11.85 -4.61 -9.24
CA ALA A 139 -10.62 -3.87 -9.47
C ALA A 139 -10.54 -3.35 -10.92
N LEU A 140 -10.78 -4.24 -11.90
CA LEU A 140 -10.77 -3.91 -13.33
C LEU A 140 -11.85 -2.88 -13.69
N ARG A 141 -13.07 -3.02 -13.15
CA ARG A 141 -14.15 -2.03 -13.32
C ARG A 141 -13.78 -0.65 -12.80
N GLY A 142 -13.03 -0.59 -11.70
CA GLY A 142 -12.53 0.66 -11.12
C GLY A 142 -11.39 1.31 -11.88
N LEU A 143 -10.73 0.61 -12.83
CA LEU A 143 -9.50 1.11 -13.46
C LEU A 143 -9.67 2.44 -14.19
N ARG A 144 -10.82 2.70 -14.80
CA ARG A 144 -11.06 3.98 -15.48
C ARG A 144 -10.96 5.16 -14.50
N ARG A 145 -11.58 5.03 -13.33
CA ARG A 145 -11.52 6.03 -12.25
C ARG A 145 -10.09 6.16 -11.73
N VAL A 146 -9.46 5.04 -11.38
CA VAL A 146 -8.10 5.00 -10.85
C VAL A 146 -7.08 5.58 -11.84
N TRP A 147 -7.28 5.38 -13.14
CA TRP A 147 -6.43 5.97 -14.17
C TRP A 147 -6.61 7.48 -14.28
N SER A 148 -7.82 7.99 -14.04
CA SER A 148 -8.06 9.43 -13.92
C SER A 148 -7.34 10.01 -12.71
N GLU A 149 -7.45 9.37 -11.55
CA GLU A 149 -6.75 9.76 -10.31
C GLU A 149 -5.22 9.71 -10.48
N ARG A 150 -4.71 8.68 -11.16
CA ARG A 150 -3.29 8.57 -11.52
C ARG A 150 -2.78 9.81 -12.23
N ARG A 151 -3.56 10.41 -13.15
CA ARG A 151 -3.13 11.61 -13.87
C ARG A 151 -2.92 12.78 -12.91
N ALA A 152 -3.81 12.97 -11.94
CA ALA A 152 -3.66 14.00 -10.91
C ALA A 152 -2.45 13.71 -10.02
N VAL A 153 -2.32 12.47 -9.52
CA VAL A 153 -1.22 12.06 -8.64
C VAL A 153 0.15 12.19 -9.33
N GLN A 154 0.26 11.73 -10.57
CA GLN A 154 1.53 11.77 -11.32
C GLN A 154 1.83 13.16 -11.90
N GLY A 155 0.80 13.95 -12.22
CA GLY A 155 0.94 15.33 -12.68
C GLY A 155 1.44 16.28 -11.59
N ALA A 156 1.10 15.99 -10.34
CA ALA A 156 1.54 16.75 -9.18
C ALA A 156 2.77 16.14 -8.46
N ARG A 157 3.42 15.14 -9.09
CA ARG A 157 4.59 14.45 -8.53
C ARG A 157 5.83 15.35 -8.59
N GLU A 158 6.50 15.47 -7.47
CA GLU A 158 7.77 16.19 -7.31
C GLU A 158 8.96 15.23 -7.18
N ALA A 159 8.76 14.08 -6.51
CA ALA A 159 9.83 13.10 -6.30
C ALA A 159 10.21 12.36 -7.59
N SER A 160 11.50 12.23 -7.87
CA SER A 160 12.03 11.48 -9.01
C SER A 160 11.75 9.98 -8.90
N VAL A 161 11.77 9.30 -10.06
CA VAL A 161 11.63 7.84 -10.13
C VAL A 161 12.71 7.13 -9.31
N THR A 162 13.94 7.67 -9.29
CA THR A 162 15.07 7.10 -8.52
C THR A 162 14.90 7.29 -7.02
N GLN A 163 14.34 8.41 -6.57
CA GLN A 163 13.99 8.62 -5.15
C GLN A 163 12.95 7.60 -4.68
N ILE A 164 11.90 7.37 -5.48
CA ILE A 164 10.88 6.36 -5.16
C ILE A 164 11.48 4.94 -5.17
N TRP A 165 12.30 4.61 -6.16
CA TRP A 165 12.98 3.31 -6.24
C TRP A 165 13.84 3.03 -5.00
N ARG A 166 14.66 4.00 -4.57
CA ARG A 166 15.56 3.84 -3.42
C ARG A 166 14.78 3.46 -2.16
N VAL A 167 13.67 4.13 -1.91
CA VAL A 167 12.87 3.91 -0.70
C VAL A 167 12.16 2.55 -0.75
N LEU A 168 11.62 2.17 -1.91
CA LEU A 168 11.04 0.84 -2.11
C LEU A 168 12.11 -0.24 -1.84
N HIS A 169 13.32 -0.07 -2.38
CA HIS A 169 14.42 -1.01 -2.23
C HIS A 169 14.87 -1.17 -0.77
N VAL A 170 15.10 -0.05 -0.05
CA VAL A 170 15.46 -0.06 1.37
C VAL A 170 14.39 -0.76 2.22
N SER A 171 13.12 -0.58 1.86
CA SER A 171 12.01 -1.26 2.55
C SER A 171 11.99 -2.78 2.29
N PHE A 172 12.45 -3.24 1.13
CA PHE A 172 12.59 -4.66 0.82
C PHE A 172 13.78 -5.30 1.55
N GLU A 173 14.91 -4.61 1.64
CA GLU A 173 16.09 -5.12 2.36
C GLU A 173 15.83 -5.21 3.87
N GLY A 174 15.11 -4.25 4.45
CA GLY A 174 14.73 -4.27 5.87
C GLY A 174 13.84 -5.45 6.29
N TYR A 175 13.23 -6.17 5.33
CA TYR A 175 12.40 -7.35 5.59
C TYR A 175 13.15 -8.68 5.38
N ARG A 176 14.38 -8.65 4.84
CA ARG A 176 15.19 -9.84 4.52
C ARG A 176 16.30 -10.15 5.55
N SER A 177 16.41 -9.36 6.62
CA SER A 177 17.36 -9.55 7.73
C SER A 177 16.64 -9.72 9.06
#